data_AF-A0A315YGZ8-F1
#
_entry.id   AF-A0A315YGZ8-F1
#
_cell.length_a   1.000
_cell.length_b   1.000
_cell.length_c   1.000
_cell.angle_alpha   90.00
_cell.angle_beta   90.00
_cell.angle_gamma   90.00
#
_symmetry.space_group_name_H-M   'P 1'
#
loop_
_entity.id
_entity.type
_entity.pdbx_description
1 polymer ?
#
loop_
_entity_poly.entity_id
_entity_poly.type
_entity_poly.pdbx_seq_one_letter_code
_entity_poly.pdbx_strand_id
1 'polypeptide(L)'
;MKKKDVTFTIGLTILMGVIWGIGELIMGLWLAVIPSAHIFWFALIVIITLGVSVWHSMIEDKSDTKDPKQAKYERKVGKRRK
;
A
#
# COMPACT_ATOMS: atom_id res chain seq x y z
N MET A 1 -1.29 11.33 10.72
CA MET A 1 -1.66 10.42 9.62
C MET A 1 -2.67 11.12 8.75
N LYS A 2 -2.35 11.30 7.46
CA LYS A 2 -3.31 11.80 6.50
C LYS A 2 -4.37 10.70 6.29
N LYS A 3 -5.59 11.06 5.88
CA LYS A 3 -6.68 10.08 5.67
C LYS A 3 -6.28 8.95 4.70
N LYS A 4 -5.34 9.24 3.80
CA LYS A 4 -4.79 8.34 2.79
C LYS A 4 -4.00 7.17 3.40
N ASP A 5 -3.18 7.44 4.39
CA ASP A 5 -2.34 6.44 5.09
C ASP A 5 -3.21 5.42 5.82
N VAL A 6 -4.34 5.88 6.39
CA VAL A 6 -5.30 5.01 7.08
C VAL A 6 -6.00 4.07 6.09
N THR A 7 -6.47 4.61 4.96
CA THR A 7 -7.05 3.78 3.89
C THR A 7 -6.05 2.79 3.29
N PHE A 8 -4.78 3.19 3.17
CA PHE A 8 -3.71 2.30 2.71
C PHE A 8 -3.44 1.16 3.71
N THR A 9 -3.35 1.49 5.00
CA THR A 9 -3.11 0.48 6.06
C THR A 9 -4.26 -0.53 6.13
N ILE A 10 -5.50 -0.07 6.00
CA ILE A 10 -6.69 -0.94 5.95
C ILE A 10 -6.66 -1.82 4.69
N GLY A 11 -6.32 -1.24 3.53
CA GLY A 11 -6.17 -2.01 2.29
C GLY A 11 -5.06 -3.06 2.39
N LEU A 12 -3.93 -2.72 3.00
CA LEU A 12 -2.78 -3.62 3.17
C LEU A 12 -3.10 -4.78 4.13
N THR A 13 -3.83 -4.51 5.22
CA THR A 13 -4.25 -5.56 6.17
C THR A 13 -5.26 -6.51 5.55
N ILE A 14 -6.23 -6.00 4.78
CA ILE A 14 -7.17 -6.85 4.02
C ILE A 14 -6.41 -7.69 2.98
N LEU A 15 -5.49 -7.07 2.24
CA LEU A 15 -4.69 -7.76 1.23
C LEU A 15 -3.82 -8.87 1.84
N MET A 16 -3.23 -8.64 3.00
CA MET A 16 -2.47 -9.65 3.73
C MET A 16 -3.36 -10.84 4.13
N GLY A 17 -4.55 -10.58 4.66
CA GLY A 17 -5.51 -11.62 5.04
C GLY A 17 -6.00 -12.45 3.85
N VAL A 18 -6.28 -11.79 2.71
CA VAL A 18 -6.71 -12.48 1.48
C VAL A 18 -5.59 -13.37 0.93
N ILE A 19 -4.36 -12.88 0.85
CA ILE A 19 -3.24 -13.68 0.33
C ILE A 19 -2.93 -14.86 1.27
N TRP A 20 -3.04 -14.66 2.59
CA TRP A 20 -2.87 -15.75 3.54
C TRP A 20 -3.96 -16.82 3.38
N GLY A 21 -5.23 -16.41 3.33
CA GLY A 21 -6.36 -17.34 3.17
C GLY A 21 -6.30 -18.11 1.86
N ILE A 22 -5.88 -17.47 0.77
CA ILE A 22 -5.64 -18.15 -0.52
C ILE A 22 -4.48 -19.15 -0.40
N GLY A 23 -3.41 -18.78 0.32
CA GLY A 23 -2.26 -19.66 0.55
C GLY A 23 -2.61 -20.91 1.33
N GLU A 24 -3.36 -20.77 2.43
CA GLU A 24 -3.88 -21.91 3.21
C GLU A 24 -4.85 -22.75 2.39
N LEU A 25 -5.68 -22.16 1.54
CA LEU A 25 -6.62 -22.91 0.71
C LEU A 25 -5.89 -23.73 -0.35
N ILE A 26 -4.88 -23.16 -1.01
CA ILE A 26 -4.07 -23.87 -2.02
C ILE A 26 -3.24 -24.98 -1.36
N MET A 27 -2.60 -24.69 -0.22
CA MET A 27 -1.71 -25.64 0.44
C MET A 27 -2.44 -26.67 1.29
N GLY A 28 -3.61 -26.32 1.85
CA GLY A 28 -4.48 -27.24 2.59
C GLY A 28 -5.22 -28.23 1.68
N LEU A 29 -5.46 -27.87 0.42
CA LEU A 29 -6.02 -28.79 -0.59
C LEU A 29 -4.97 -29.79 -1.10
N TRP A 30 -3.69 -29.43 -1.06
CA TRP A 30 -2.57 -30.28 -1.43
C TRP A 30 -2.00 -30.94 -0.17
N LEU A 31 -2.57 -32.06 0.27
CA LEU A 31 -2.23 -32.79 1.50
C LEU A 31 -0.75 -33.26 1.65
N ALA A 32 0.12 -32.93 0.71
CA ALA A 32 1.55 -33.24 0.68
C ALA A 32 2.40 -32.06 0.18
N VAL A 33 2.13 -30.84 0.66
CA VAL A 33 2.99 -29.69 0.34
C VAL A 33 4.39 -29.88 0.90
N ILE A 34 5.36 -29.97 0.00
CA ILE A 34 6.79 -29.94 0.30
C ILE A 34 7.12 -28.58 0.95
N PRO A 35 7.96 -28.53 2.00
CA PRO A 35 8.34 -27.28 2.68
C PRO A 35 8.84 -26.16 1.76
N SER A 36 9.36 -26.50 0.58
CA SER A 36 9.79 -25.55 -0.45
C SER A 36 8.66 -24.66 -0.97
N ALA A 37 7.41 -25.13 -0.98
CA ALA A 37 6.29 -24.32 -1.45
C ALA A 37 5.94 -23.21 -0.47
N HIS A 38 6.12 -23.41 0.85
CA HIS A 38 5.95 -22.35 1.85
C HIS A 38 6.97 -21.23 1.66
N ILE A 39 8.23 -21.57 1.36
CA ILE A 39 9.29 -20.59 1.11
C ILE A 39 8.97 -19.78 -0.15
N PHE A 40 8.53 -20.45 -1.21
CA PHE A 40 8.10 -19.77 -2.44
C PHE A 40 6.89 -18.87 -2.20
N TRP A 41 5.90 -19.34 -1.43
CA TRP A 41 4.71 -18.56 -1.10
C TRP A 41 5.04 -17.33 -0.25
N PHE A 42 5.92 -17.49 0.74
CA PHE A 42 6.41 -16.38 1.54
C PHE A 42 7.14 -15.34 0.68
N ALA A 43 8.01 -15.77 -0.22
CA ALA A 43 8.69 -14.87 -1.15
C ALA A 43 7.68 -14.10 -2.03
N LEU A 44 6.63 -14.76 -2.49
CA LEU A 44 5.56 -14.13 -3.28
C LEU A 44 4.81 -13.06 -2.47
N ILE A 45 4.44 -13.34 -1.22
CA ILE A 45 3.82 -12.35 -0.32
C ILE A 45 4.73 -11.12 -0.14
N VAL A 46 6.01 -11.34 0.11
CA VAL A 46 7.00 -10.26 0.29
C VAL A 46 7.09 -9.40 -0.96
N ILE A 47 7.17 -9.99 -2.15
CA ILE A 47 7.25 -9.24 -3.41
C ILE A 47 6.00 -8.37 -3.62
N ILE A 48 4.80 -8.92 -3.40
CA ILE A 48 3.55 -8.17 -3.58
C ILE A 48 3.45 -7.02 -2.57
N THR A 49 3.73 -7.28 -1.29
CA THR A 49 3.65 -6.25 -0.24
C THR A 49 4.66 -5.12 -0.47
N LEU A 50 5.86 -5.45 -0.95
CA LEU A 50 6.88 -4.46 -1.29
C LEU A 50 6.48 -3.65 -2.53
N GLY A 51 5.93 -4.30 -3.57
CA GLY A 51 5.42 -3.63 -4.77
C GLY A 51 4.28 -2.65 -4.47
N VAL A 52 3.32 -3.06 -3.64
CA VAL A 52 2.22 -2.20 -3.19
C VAL A 52 2.72 -1.02 -2.34
N SER A 53 3.72 -1.26 -1.49
CA SER A 53 4.33 -0.22 -0.66
C SER A 53 5.09 0.83 -1.50
N VAL A 54 5.88 0.38 -2.47
CA VAL A 54 6.58 1.27 -3.42
C VAL A 54 5.57 2.06 -4.26
N TRP A 55 4.52 1.41 -4.75
CA TRP A 55 3.47 2.07 -5.52
C TRP A 55 2.75 3.15 -4.71
N HIS A 56 2.41 2.87 -3.45
CA HIS A 56 1.81 3.86 -2.57
C HIS A 56 2.75 5.04 -2.33
N SER A 57 4.04 4.77 -2.06
CA SER A 57 5.05 5.82 -1.91
C SER A 57 5.16 6.70 -3.17
N MET A 58 5.14 6.11 -4.36
CA MET A 58 5.19 6.85 -5.63
C MET A 58 3.94 7.71 -5.87
N ILE A 59 2.75 7.24 -5.47
CA ILE A 59 1.51 8.03 -5.53
C ILE A 59 1.55 9.18 -4.53
N GLU A 60 2.08 8.95 -3.33
CA GLU A 60 2.19 9.95 -2.29
C GLU A 60 3.14 11.08 -2.70
N ASP A 61 4.30 10.74 -3.28
CA ASP A 61 5.26 11.70 -3.86
C ASP A 61 4.64 12.56 -4.96
N LYS A 62 3.81 11.97 -5.84
CA LYS A 62 3.07 12.75 -6.85
C LYS A 62 2.06 13.71 -6.21
N SER A 63 1.47 13.35 -5.08
CA SER A 63 0.46 14.17 -4.40
C SER A 63 1.03 15.35 -3.60
N ASP A 64 2.34 15.34 -3.33
CA ASP A 64 3.07 16.45 -2.70
C ASP A 64 3.61 17.48 -3.71
N THR A 65 3.25 17.33 -4.99
CA THR A 65 3.39 18.39 -6.01
C THR A 65 2.39 19.54 -5.78
N LYS A 66 2.19 19.97 -4.53
CA LYS A 66 1.74 21.33 -4.29
C LYS A 66 2.96 22.23 -4.47
N ASP A 67 3.18 22.59 -5.72
CA ASP A 67 4.18 23.56 -6.14
C ASP A 67 4.24 24.70 -5.10
N PRO A 68 5.40 24.98 -4.47
CA PRO A 68 5.49 25.99 -3.41
C PRO A 68 5.00 27.37 -3.88
N LYS A 69 4.94 27.60 -5.20
CA LYS A 69 4.29 28.75 -5.82
C LYS A 69 2.77 28.79 -5.61
N GLN A 70 2.06 27.67 -5.73
CA GLN A 70 0.62 27.60 -5.45
C GLN A 70 0.32 27.83 -3.97
N ALA A 71 1.06 27.19 -3.06
CA ALA A 71 0.90 27.42 -1.62
C ALA A 71 1.16 28.88 -1.22
N LYS A 72 2.12 29.54 -1.88
CA LYS A 72 2.41 30.98 -1.69
C LYS A 72 1.34 31.88 -2.29
N TYR A 73 0.72 31.48 -3.42
CA TYR A 73 -0.39 32.20 -4.06
C TYR A 73 -1.67 32.11 -3.21
N GLU A 74 -2.04 30.92 -2.72
CA GLU A 74 -3.20 30.73 -1.83
C GLU A 74 -3.06 31.56 -0.54
N ARG A 75 -1.87 31.61 0.07
CA ARG A 75 -1.59 32.48 1.23
C ARG A 75 -1.73 33.97 0.92
N LYS A 76 -1.39 34.41 -0.30
CA LYS A 76 -1.53 35.83 -0.73
C LYS A 76 -2.98 36.20 -1.02
N VAL A 77 -3.73 35.32 -1.69
CA VAL A 77 -5.12 35.60 -2.08
C VAL A 77 -6.07 35.48 -0.89
N GLY A 78 -5.84 34.54 0.03
CA GLY A 78 -6.63 34.38 1.26
C GLY A 78 -6.56 35.58 2.22
N LYS A 79 -5.48 36.37 2.19
CA LYS A 79 -5.36 37.60 2.99
C LYS A 79 -6.15 38.79 2.44
N ARG A 80 -6.59 38.76 1.17
CA ARG A 80 -7.37 39.85 0.54
C ARG A 80 -8.89 39.70 0.69
N ARG A 81 -9.38 38.55 1.16
CA ARG A 81 -10.82 38.27 1.33
C ARG A 81 -11.32 38.44 2.76
N LYS A 82 -10.50 39.01 3.65
CA LYS A 82 -10.91 39.41 5.00
C LYS A 82 -11.26 40.88 5.02
#